data_AF-A0A2G5TZS7-F1
#
_entry.id   AF-A0A2G5TZS7-F1
#
_cell.length_a   1.000
_cell.length_b   1.000
_cell.length_c   1.000
_cell.angle_alpha   90.00
_cell.angle_beta   90.00
_cell.angle_gamma   90.00
#
_symmetry.space_group_name_H-M   'P 1'
#
loop_
_entity.id
_entity.type
_entity.pdbx_description
1 polymer ?
#
loop_
_entity_poly.entity_id
_entity_poly.type
_entity_poly.pdbx_seq_one_letter_code
_entity_poly.pdbx_strand_id
1 'polypeptide(L)'
;MSFDIDKLAEKTENLSIDPVYDTNWCDMPTEIKRECIGKMEINERLSLRCTAKAERSLVDSQKINIRRCDIHGTPPFTQYVSLTSGIESTHRFRSANEQFKFMKYIWKVGVFENLYISLCQLAFKEEFIDYSGKISAKSIEFDYCDEEMILAVLKNTENNIKSITMNAQGRRTYPFDEILATSQVVVKIDFWIDKSSKIGSIFQFSTEIDGSFAEFLEHFADRIVSESEKRVRISTKNPDRHILLERGLDDVVQVHYFPQYFRLLVISANMNESEYDDNCKQWILKMEPEFYVDDPDNH
;
A
#
# COMPACT_ATOMS: atom_id res chain seq x y z
N MET A 1 36.74 -0.16 67.80
CA MET A 1 37.14 -0.02 66.38
C MET A 1 36.00 -0.53 65.53
N SER A 2 35.15 0.38 65.05
CA SER A 2 34.06 0.07 64.13
C SER A 2 34.66 0.02 62.73
N PHE A 3 34.61 -1.14 62.07
CA PHE A 3 34.95 -1.21 60.65
C PHE A 3 33.84 -0.50 59.86
N ASP A 4 34.21 0.49 59.06
CA ASP A 4 33.31 1.22 58.14
C ASP A 4 32.77 0.25 57.08
N ILE A 5 31.73 -0.52 57.43
CA ILE A 5 30.99 -1.40 56.52
C ILE A 5 30.33 -0.57 55.41
N ASP A 6 29.92 0.65 55.72
CA ASP A 6 29.26 1.56 54.77
C ASP A 6 30.22 2.00 53.64
N LYS A 7 31.51 2.21 53.91
CA LYS A 7 32.51 2.49 52.86
C LYS A 7 32.84 1.26 52.00
N LEU A 8 32.66 0.06 52.54
CA LEU A 8 32.83 -1.20 51.80
C LEU A 8 31.64 -1.43 50.88
N ALA A 9 30.41 -1.16 51.33
CA ALA A 9 29.21 -1.22 50.51
C ALA A 9 29.29 -0.23 49.33
N GLU A 10 29.65 1.03 49.60
CA GLU A 10 29.78 2.10 48.58
C GLU A 10 30.90 1.81 47.55
N LYS A 11 31.97 1.11 47.94
CA LYS A 11 33.01 0.62 47.01
C LYS A 11 32.55 -0.58 46.18
N THR A 12 31.68 -1.42 46.72
CA THR A 12 31.18 -2.63 46.04
C THR A 12 30.08 -2.28 45.04
N GLU A 13 29.29 -1.23 45.32
CA GLU A 13 28.25 -0.71 44.42
C GLU A 13 28.84 0.01 43.19
N ASN A 14 30.06 0.54 43.30
CA ASN A 14 30.81 1.16 42.20
C ASN A 14 31.69 0.18 41.40
N LEU A 15 31.78 -1.08 41.83
CA LEU A 15 32.40 -2.14 41.03
C LEU A 15 31.32 -2.63 40.05
N SER A 16 31.31 -2.06 38.85
CA SER A 16 30.58 -2.62 37.72
C SER A 16 30.87 -4.13 37.66
N ILE A 17 29.85 -4.93 37.93
CA ILE A 17 29.84 -6.40 37.79
C ILE A 17 29.57 -6.74 36.33
N ASP A 18 29.83 -5.81 35.40
CA ASP A 18 29.69 -6.11 33.99
C ASP A 18 30.84 -7.06 33.62
N PRO A 19 30.53 -8.25 33.07
CA PRO A 19 31.56 -9.15 32.61
C PRO A 19 32.50 -8.41 31.65
N VAL A 20 33.79 -8.44 31.97
CA VAL A 20 34.84 -7.92 31.08
C VAL A 20 34.98 -8.95 29.95
N TYR A 21 34.45 -8.62 28.78
CA TYR A 21 34.63 -9.43 27.58
C TYR A 21 35.96 -9.04 26.90
N ASP A 22 36.76 -10.04 26.53
CA ASP A 22 38.00 -9.83 25.76
C ASP A 22 37.75 -9.31 24.34
N THR A 23 36.51 -9.45 23.85
CA THR A 23 36.06 -9.00 22.53
C THR A 23 34.73 -8.27 22.66
N ASN A 24 34.49 -7.28 21.81
CA ASN A 24 33.25 -6.52 21.78
C ASN A 24 32.52 -6.66 20.43
N TRP A 25 31.37 -5.99 20.28
CA TRP A 25 30.60 -5.96 19.04
C TRP A 25 31.42 -5.53 17.83
N CYS A 26 32.35 -4.58 17.96
CA CYS A 26 33.19 -4.09 16.88
C CYS A 26 34.16 -5.16 16.34
N ASP A 27 34.54 -6.14 17.18
CA ASP A 27 35.44 -7.24 16.78
C ASP A 27 34.72 -8.35 16.00
N MET A 28 33.37 -8.34 15.97
CA MET A 28 32.61 -9.33 15.22
C MET A 28 32.74 -9.14 13.69
N PRO A 29 32.91 -10.24 12.92
CA PRO A 29 32.87 -10.21 11.47
C PRO A 29 31.57 -9.62 10.93
N THR A 30 31.66 -8.94 9.78
CA THR A 30 30.52 -8.25 9.17
C THR A 30 29.41 -9.24 8.80
N GLU A 31 29.76 -10.46 8.43
CA GLU A 31 28.84 -11.55 8.07
C GLU A 31 27.94 -11.92 9.25
N ILE A 32 28.52 -12.11 10.44
CA ILE A 32 27.78 -12.45 11.66
C ILE A 32 26.89 -11.27 12.08
N LYS A 33 27.40 -10.04 12.00
CA LYS A 33 26.58 -8.85 12.26
C LYS A 33 25.37 -8.76 11.33
N ARG A 34 25.53 -9.12 10.06
CA ARG A 34 24.41 -9.18 9.10
C ARG A 34 23.39 -10.21 9.50
N GLU A 35 23.81 -11.39 9.93
CA GLU A 35 22.88 -12.41 10.43
C GLU A 35 22.10 -11.92 11.65
N CYS A 36 22.77 -11.28 12.61
CA CYS A 36 22.12 -10.69 13.79
C CYS A 36 21.12 -9.59 13.39
N ILE A 37 21.53 -8.63 12.55
CA ILE A 37 20.65 -7.55 12.06
C ILE A 37 19.46 -8.12 11.27
N GLY A 38 19.66 -9.20 10.53
CA GLY A 38 18.60 -9.90 9.81
C GLY A 38 17.48 -10.40 10.72
N LYS A 39 17.76 -10.64 12.01
CA LYS A 39 16.79 -11.04 13.03
C LYS A 39 16.15 -9.87 13.78
N MET A 40 16.67 -8.66 13.61
CA MET A 40 16.18 -7.47 14.32
C MET A 40 14.93 -6.88 13.66
N GLU A 41 14.00 -6.47 14.51
CA GLU A 41 12.82 -5.66 14.18
C GLU A 41 13.20 -4.19 13.93
N ILE A 42 12.26 -3.40 13.41
CA ILE A 42 12.56 -2.04 12.97
C ILE A 42 13.11 -1.14 14.08
N ASN A 43 12.58 -1.20 15.30
CA ASN A 43 13.03 -0.36 16.42
C ASN A 43 14.45 -0.71 16.90
N GLU A 44 14.80 -2.00 16.87
CA GLU A 44 16.14 -2.49 17.19
C GLU A 44 17.14 -2.02 16.13
N ARG A 45 16.76 -2.12 14.85
CA ARG A 45 17.55 -1.58 13.74
C ARG A 45 17.74 -0.08 13.85
N LEU A 46 16.68 0.68 14.17
CA LEU A 46 16.77 2.13 14.36
C LEU A 46 17.70 2.50 15.52
N SER A 47 17.64 1.76 16.63
CA SER A 47 18.55 1.94 17.77
C SER A 47 19.99 1.66 17.38
N LEU A 48 20.26 0.54 16.70
CA LEU A 48 21.60 0.16 16.24
C LEU A 48 22.19 1.18 15.25
N ARG A 49 21.38 1.77 14.38
CA ARG A 49 21.82 2.83 13.44
C ARG A 49 22.33 4.10 14.12
N CYS A 50 21.95 4.30 15.39
CA CYS A 50 22.36 5.46 16.17
C CYS A 50 23.69 5.25 16.90
N THR A 51 24.22 4.03 16.96
CA THR A 51 25.42 3.72 17.77
C THR A 51 26.73 4.08 17.08
N ALA A 52 26.89 3.75 15.79
CA ALA A 52 28.11 4.04 15.03
C ALA A 52 27.86 4.13 13.52
N LYS A 53 28.78 4.80 12.80
CA LYS A 53 28.70 4.95 11.33
C LYS A 53 28.76 3.61 10.60
N ALA A 54 29.62 2.69 11.04
CA ALA A 54 29.75 1.36 10.45
C ALA A 54 28.45 0.55 10.60
N GLU A 55 27.85 0.57 11.79
CA GLU A 55 26.60 -0.12 12.06
C GLU A 55 25.43 0.49 11.29
N ARG A 56 25.36 1.82 11.22
CA ARG A 56 24.40 2.51 10.36
C ARG A 56 24.49 2.05 8.91
N SER A 57 25.71 2.02 8.36
CA SER A 57 25.94 1.57 6.98
C SER A 57 25.51 0.11 6.78
N LEU A 58 25.76 -0.74 7.77
CA LEU A 58 25.44 -2.15 7.69
C LEU A 58 23.93 -2.40 7.76
N VAL A 59 23.22 -1.71 8.65
CA VAL A 59 21.76 -1.77 8.75
C VAL A 59 21.11 -1.22 7.47
N ASP A 60 21.58 -0.07 6.98
CA ASP A 60 21.09 0.56 5.76
C ASP A 60 21.27 -0.29 4.49
N SER A 61 22.19 -1.26 4.52
CA SER A 61 22.45 -2.17 3.41
C SER A 61 21.48 -3.36 3.34
N GLN A 62 20.71 -3.59 4.41
CA GLN A 62 19.85 -4.75 4.56
C GLN A 62 18.38 -4.39 4.39
N LYS A 63 17.66 -5.23 3.65
CA LYS A 63 16.21 -5.10 3.51
C LYS A 63 15.49 -5.62 4.76
N ILE A 64 14.27 -5.14 4.99
CA ILE A 64 13.35 -5.62 6.01
C ILE A 64 11.97 -5.84 5.39
N ASN A 65 11.36 -6.99 5.68
CA ASN A 65 9.99 -7.26 5.27
C ASN A 65 9.03 -6.57 6.25
N ILE A 66 8.10 -5.79 5.71
CA ILE A 66 7.11 -5.04 6.48
C ILE A 66 5.73 -5.47 5.98
N ARG A 67 4.93 -6.05 6.87
CA ARG A 67 3.57 -6.52 6.54
C ARG A 67 2.64 -5.35 6.24
N ARG A 68 2.72 -4.28 7.02
CA ARG A 68 1.90 -3.08 6.84
C ARG A 68 2.72 -1.83 7.18
N CYS A 69 2.63 -0.82 6.33
CA CYS A 69 3.17 0.50 6.57
C CYS A 69 2.06 1.52 6.33
N ASP A 70 1.70 2.29 7.35
CA ASP A 70 0.69 3.33 7.28
C ASP A 70 1.36 4.69 7.43
N ILE A 71 1.23 5.55 6.43
CA ILE A 71 1.84 6.88 6.40
C ILE A 71 0.71 7.90 6.44
N HIS A 72 0.64 8.69 7.51
CA HIS A 72 -0.37 9.75 7.68
C HIS A 72 0.28 11.11 7.84
N GLY A 73 -0.20 12.08 7.07
CA GLY A 73 0.26 13.47 7.13
C GLY A 73 -0.80 14.48 6.71
N THR A 74 -2.05 14.07 6.55
CA THR A 74 -3.16 14.96 6.15
C THR A 74 -3.75 15.69 7.38
N PRO A 75 -3.92 17.03 7.37
CA PRO A 75 -4.64 17.73 8.43
C PRO A 75 -6.11 17.26 8.55
N PRO A 76 -6.71 17.20 9.75
CA PRO A 76 -6.17 17.57 11.05
C PRO A 76 -5.34 16.47 11.73
N PHE A 77 -5.06 15.36 11.04
CA PHE A 77 -4.42 14.19 11.63
C PHE A 77 -2.96 14.47 12.02
N THR A 78 -2.52 13.74 13.06
CA THR A 78 -1.13 13.79 13.50
C THR A 78 -0.23 13.17 12.43
N GLN A 79 0.93 13.77 12.19
CA GLN A 79 1.93 13.22 11.26
C GLN A 79 2.58 11.99 11.89
N TYR A 80 2.33 10.81 11.33
CA TYR A 80 2.95 9.58 11.81
C TYR A 80 3.20 8.56 10.71
N VAL A 81 4.11 7.63 11.03
CA VAL A 81 4.35 6.41 10.25
C VAL A 81 4.19 5.22 11.20
N SER A 82 3.26 4.33 10.90
CA SER A 82 3.12 3.03 11.60
C SER A 82 3.75 1.92 10.75
N LEU A 83 4.48 1.01 11.39
CA LEU A 83 5.18 -0.10 10.76
C LEU A 83 4.91 -1.39 11.52
N THR A 84 4.49 -2.41 10.79
CA THR A 84 4.22 -3.75 11.32
C THR A 84 5.07 -4.77 10.58
N SER A 85 6.16 -5.23 11.19
CA SER A 85 6.98 -6.37 10.72
C SER A 85 6.82 -7.61 11.61
N GLY A 86 6.41 -7.41 12.86
CA GLY A 86 5.99 -8.44 13.82
C GLY A 86 5.26 -7.78 14.98
N ILE A 87 5.91 -6.80 15.61
CA ILE A 87 5.31 -5.87 16.58
C ILE A 87 5.03 -4.54 15.87
N GLU A 88 3.88 -3.94 16.15
CA GLU A 88 3.54 -2.62 15.62
C GLU A 88 4.40 -1.54 16.28
N SER A 89 4.89 -0.60 15.47
CA SER A 89 5.66 0.55 15.91
C SER A 89 5.16 1.82 15.24
N THR A 90 4.83 2.83 16.04
CA THR A 90 4.32 4.11 15.55
C THR A 90 5.31 5.23 15.85
N HIS A 91 5.72 5.95 14.81
CA HIS A 91 6.63 7.09 14.91
C HIS A 91 5.87 8.37 14.57
N ARG A 92 5.78 9.30 15.52
CA ARG A 92 5.11 10.60 15.34
C ARG A 92 6.14 11.69 15.05
N PHE A 93 5.79 12.63 14.18
CA PHE A 93 6.69 13.68 13.72
C PHE A 93 6.13 15.06 14.03
N ARG A 94 7.03 16.01 14.33
CA ARG A 94 6.64 17.41 14.59
C ARG A 94 6.53 18.22 13.30
N SER A 95 7.15 17.75 12.22
CA SER A 95 7.20 18.43 10.94
C SER A 95 7.22 17.46 9.76
N ALA A 96 6.73 17.91 8.61
CA ALA A 96 6.68 17.12 7.39
C ALA A 96 8.09 16.69 6.95
N ASN A 97 9.08 17.56 7.11
CA ASN A 97 10.46 17.28 6.71
C ASN A 97 11.09 16.17 7.56
N GLU A 98 10.78 16.10 8.86
CA GLU A 98 11.22 14.99 9.72
C GLU A 98 10.57 13.67 9.30
N GLN A 99 9.25 13.71 9.06
CA GLN A 99 8.51 12.55 8.56
C GLN A 99 9.08 12.07 7.22
N PHE A 100 9.33 12.97 6.28
CA PHE A 100 9.85 12.61 4.96
C PHE A 100 11.27 12.05 5.02
N LYS A 101 12.15 12.58 5.89
CA LYS A 101 13.48 11.97 6.13
C LYS A 101 13.35 10.53 6.62
N PHE A 102 12.39 10.27 7.50
CA PHE A 102 12.11 8.91 7.97
C PHE A 102 11.57 8.03 6.84
N MET A 103 10.60 8.51 6.06
CA MET A 103 10.03 7.79 4.91
C MET A 103 11.11 7.41 3.88
N LYS A 104 12.02 8.32 3.53
CA LYS A 104 13.15 8.02 2.63
C LYS A 104 13.98 6.84 3.11
N TYR A 105 14.24 6.77 4.42
CA TYR A 105 14.93 5.62 5.00
C TYR A 105 14.07 4.36 4.92
N ILE A 106 12.80 4.45 5.31
CA ILE A 106 11.88 3.30 5.31
C ILE A 106 11.68 2.73 3.91
N TRP A 107 11.49 3.54 2.87
CA TRP A 107 11.41 3.04 1.48
C TRP A 107 12.72 2.44 0.98
N LYS A 108 13.88 3.00 1.40
CA LYS A 108 15.18 2.45 1.04
C LYS A 108 15.36 1.02 1.56
N VAL A 109 14.95 0.72 2.79
CA VAL A 109 15.19 -0.59 3.42
C VAL A 109 13.97 -1.52 3.40
N GLY A 110 12.76 -0.97 3.28
CA GLY A 110 11.52 -1.70 3.37
C GLY A 110 11.16 -2.48 2.12
N VAL A 111 10.55 -3.65 2.34
CA VAL A 111 9.83 -4.44 1.35
C VAL A 111 8.42 -4.63 1.91
N PHE A 112 7.46 -3.89 1.36
CA PHE A 112 6.12 -3.78 1.92
C PHE A 112 5.18 -4.82 1.30
N GLU A 113 4.44 -5.52 2.15
CA GLU A 113 3.27 -6.27 1.70
C GLU A 113 2.10 -5.33 1.42
N ASN A 114 1.78 -4.44 2.36
CA ASN A 114 0.78 -3.39 2.19
C ASN A 114 1.35 -2.02 2.58
N LEU A 115 1.26 -1.05 1.67
CA LEU A 115 1.67 0.34 1.87
C LEU A 115 0.44 1.24 1.77
N TYR A 116 0.00 1.80 2.89
CA TYR A 116 -1.06 2.78 2.96
C TYR A 116 -0.47 4.19 3.06
N ILE A 117 -0.96 5.11 2.25
CA ILE A 117 -0.50 6.48 2.18
C ILE A 117 -1.70 7.43 2.26
N SER A 118 -1.68 8.30 3.27
CA SER A 118 -2.56 9.45 3.38
C SER A 118 -1.80 10.74 3.60
N LEU A 119 -1.50 11.43 2.50
CA LEU A 119 -0.69 12.65 2.47
C LEU A 119 -1.33 13.72 1.56
N CYS A 120 -1.72 14.85 2.13
CA CYS A 120 -2.32 15.98 1.40
C CYS A 120 -1.57 17.32 1.58
N GLN A 121 -0.34 17.32 2.11
CA GLN A 121 0.38 18.57 2.40
C GLN A 121 1.32 18.98 1.28
N LEU A 122 1.23 20.27 0.89
CA LEU A 122 2.17 20.95 -0.01
C LEU A 122 3.64 20.77 0.39
N ALA A 123 3.93 20.67 1.69
CA ALA A 123 5.29 20.49 2.20
C ALA A 123 5.95 19.19 1.72
N PHE A 124 5.17 18.15 1.43
CA PHE A 124 5.71 16.91 0.88
C PHE A 124 5.94 16.99 -0.63
N LYS A 125 5.23 17.88 -1.31
CA LYS A 125 5.14 17.92 -2.77
C LYS A 125 6.50 18.11 -3.44
N GLU A 126 7.24 19.13 -3.02
CA GLU A 126 8.58 19.41 -3.57
C GLU A 126 9.55 18.27 -3.28
N GLU A 127 9.60 17.78 -2.04
CA GLU A 127 10.54 16.72 -1.65
C GLU A 127 10.22 15.36 -2.32
N PHE A 128 8.95 15.08 -2.59
CA PHE A 128 8.50 13.86 -3.27
C PHE A 128 8.80 13.87 -4.77
N ILE A 129 8.58 14.99 -5.44
CA ILE A 129 8.85 15.12 -6.88
C ILE A 129 10.34 14.83 -7.18
N ASP A 130 11.22 15.27 -6.28
CA ASP A 130 12.67 15.05 -6.39
C ASP A 130 13.14 13.68 -5.89
N TYR A 131 12.24 12.88 -5.29
CA TYR A 131 12.61 11.56 -4.83
C TYR A 131 12.81 10.60 -6.00
N SER A 132 14.04 10.09 -6.14
CA SER A 132 14.42 9.14 -7.19
C SER A 132 14.67 7.72 -6.67
N GLY A 133 14.33 7.45 -5.41
CA GLY A 133 14.52 6.13 -4.82
C GLY A 133 13.43 5.16 -5.25
N LYS A 134 13.70 3.85 -5.11
CA LYS A 134 12.73 2.80 -5.43
C LYS A 134 11.91 2.40 -4.21
N ILE A 135 10.62 2.20 -4.41
CA ILE A 135 9.67 1.71 -3.42
C ILE A 135 9.30 0.26 -3.80
N SER A 136 9.48 -0.68 -2.87
CA SER A 136 9.12 -2.08 -3.10
C SER A 136 7.84 -2.41 -2.33
N ALA A 137 6.69 -2.47 -3.00
CA ALA A 137 5.40 -2.78 -2.39
C ALA A 137 4.61 -3.80 -3.22
N LYS A 138 3.92 -4.74 -2.56
CA LYS A 138 2.97 -5.64 -3.24
C LYS A 138 1.61 -4.99 -3.43
N SER A 139 1.14 -4.23 -2.45
CA SER A 139 -0.15 -3.53 -2.51
C SER A 139 0.02 -2.10 -2.04
N ILE A 140 -0.59 -1.15 -2.73
CA ILE A 140 -0.58 0.27 -2.35
C ILE A 140 -2.02 0.75 -2.18
N GLU A 141 -2.28 1.48 -1.11
CA GLU A 141 -3.55 2.15 -0.85
C GLU A 141 -3.31 3.65 -0.68
N PHE A 142 -4.07 4.45 -1.42
CA PHE A 142 -4.05 5.89 -1.35
C PHE A 142 -5.35 6.41 -0.77
N ASP A 143 -5.23 7.28 0.22
CA ASP A 143 -6.36 7.94 0.85
C ASP A 143 -6.07 9.42 1.07
N TYR A 144 -7.01 10.32 0.75
CA TYR A 144 -6.81 11.78 0.81
C TYR A 144 -5.50 12.28 0.17
N CYS A 145 -4.95 11.59 -0.85
CA CYS A 145 -3.72 12.01 -1.54
C CYS A 145 -4.02 13.00 -2.66
N ASP A 146 -3.05 13.87 -2.96
CA ASP A 146 -3.08 14.67 -4.17
C ASP A 146 -2.57 13.87 -5.38
N GLU A 147 -2.93 14.33 -6.57
CA GLU A 147 -2.61 13.70 -7.86
C GLU A 147 -1.11 13.50 -8.06
N GLU A 148 -0.33 14.55 -7.84
CA GLU A 148 1.11 14.55 -8.11
C GLU A 148 1.84 13.59 -7.16
N MET A 149 1.36 13.48 -5.91
CA MET A 149 1.84 12.52 -4.92
C MET A 149 1.63 11.08 -5.37
N ILE A 150 0.42 10.77 -5.85
CA ILE A 150 0.08 9.43 -6.33
C ILE A 150 1.00 9.06 -7.49
N LEU A 151 1.15 9.95 -8.47
CA LEU A 151 2.03 9.73 -9.62
C LEU A 151 3.50 9.57 -9.21
N ALA A 152 3.98 10.37 -8.25
CA ALA A 152 5.35 10.28 -7.75
C ALA A 152 5.61 8.94 -7.04
N VAL A 153 4.67 8.46 -6.22
CA VAL A 153 4.78 7.15 -5.56
C VAL A 153 4.77 6.03 -6.60
N LEU A 154 3.80 6.05 -7.52
CA LEU A 154 3.66 5.01 -8.53
C LEU A 154 4.88 4.96 -9.46
N LYS A 155 5.38 6.11 -9.92
CA LYS A 155 6.60 6.18 -10.75
C LYS A 155 7.82 5.54 -10.07
N ASN A 156 7.92 5.70 -8.75
CA ASN A 156 9.04 5.20 -7.97
C ASN A 156 8.83 3.77 -7.44
N THR A 157 7.65 3.18 -7.62
CA THR A 157 7.40 1.81 -7.18
C THR A 157 7.98 0.79 -8.15
N GLU A 158 8.34 -0.39 -7.69
CA GLU A 158 8.80 -1.50 -8.53
C GLU A 158 7.63 -2.17 -9.27
N ASN A 159 7.91 -2.80 -10.42
CA ASN A 159 6.89 -3.38 -11.33
C ASN A 159 6.17 -4.64 -10.78
N ASN A 160 6.30 -4.96 -9.49
CA ASN A 160 5.76 -6.16 -8.84
C ASN A 160 4.51 -5.88 -7.99
N ILE A 161 3.86 -4.72 -8.18
CA ILE A 161 2.59 -4.38 -7.55
C ILE A 161 1.49 -5.35 -8.03
N LYS A 162 0.72 -5.86 -7.08
CA LYS A 162 -0.45 -6.73 -7.27
C LYS A 162 -1.76 -5.96 -7.26
N SER A 163 -1.87 -4.91 -6.43
CA SER A 163 -3.08 -4.10 -6.33
C SER A 163 -2.77 -2.66 -5.96
N ILE A 164 -3.61 -1.76 -6.46
CA ILE A 164 -3.61 -0.33 -6.11
C ILE A 164 -5.05 0.02 -5.76
N THR A 165 -5.24 0.55 -4.57
CA THR A 165 -6.52 1.00 -4.05
C THR A 165 -6.48 2.51 -3.88
N MET A 166 -7.55 3.20 -4.25
CA MET A 166 -7.66 4.65 -4.15
C MET A 166 -9.02 5.02 -3.61
N ASN A 167 -9.08 5.68 -2.44
CA ASN A 167 -10.33 6.16 -1.88
C ASN A 167 -10.77 7.46 -2.58
N ALA A 168 -11.88 7.40 -3.32
CA ALA A 168 -12.39 8.54 -4.07
C ALA A 168 -13.32 9.49 -3.30
N GLN A 169 -13.52 9.26 -2.00
CA GLN A 169 -14.40 10.08 -1.17
C GLN A 169 -13.99 11.57 -1.16
N GLY A 170 -14.99 12.45 -1.26
CA GLY A 170 -14.79 13.91 -1.13
C GLY A 170 -14.62 14.71 -2.43
N ARG A 171 -15.10 14.21 -3.58
CA ARG A 171 -15.10 14.93 -4.88
C ARG A 171 -13.71 15.35 -5.37
N ARG A 172 -12.70 14.51 -5.20
CA ARG A 172 -11.39 14.71 -5.85
C ARG A 172 -11.44 14.05 -7.23
N THR A 173 -11.22 14.84 -8.28
CA THR A 173 -10.92 14.30 -9.60
C THR A 173 -9.54 13.67 -9.53
N TYR A 174 -9.46 12.35 -9.58
CA TYR A 174 -8.18 11.67 -9.73
C TYR A 174 -7.77 11.69 -11.19
N PRO A 175 -6.47 11.83 -11.48
CA PRO A 175 -5.94 11.82 -12.83
C PRO A 175 -5.81 10.38 -13.31
N PHE A 176 -6.96 9.71 -13.40
CA PHE A 176 -7.02 8.35 -13.89
C PHE A 176 -6.21 8.26 -15.18
N ASP A 177 -6.39 9.15 -16.14
CA ASP A 177 -5.59 9.17 -17.36
C ASP A 177 -4.06 9.09 -17.17
N GLU A 178 -3.51 9.81 -16.18
CA GLU A 178 -2.06 9.84 -15.90
C GLU A 178 -1.60 8.64 -15.07
N ILE A 179 -2.40 8.26 -14.08
CA ILE A 179 -2.17 7.05 -13.28
C ILE A 179 -2.13 5.86 -14.22
N LEU A 180 -3.12 5.76 -15.11
CA LEU A 180 -3.29 4.72 -16.10
C LEU A 180 -2.26 4.75 -17.25
N ALA A 181 -1.58 5.88 -17.44
CA ALA A 181 -0.44 6.02 -18.33
C ALA A 181 0.89 5.65 -17.65
N THR A 182 0.92 5.60 -16.32
CA THR A 182 2.09 5.14 -15.57
C THR A 182 2.28 3.65 -15.86
N SER A 183 3.47 3.24 -16.32
CA SER A 183 3.74 1.88 -16.81
C SER A 183 3.39 0.71 -15.87
N GLN A 184 3.12 1.03 -14.60
CA GLN A 184 2.77 0.10 -13.53
C GLN A 184 1.26 -0.05 -13.30
N VAL A 185 0.45 0.87 -13.82
CA VAL A 185 -1.02 0.89 -13.69
C VAL A 185 -1.55 1.08 -15.09
N VAL A 186 -1.88 0.01 -15.79
CA VAL A 186 -2.28 0.11 -17.20
C VAL A 186 -3.78 -0.15 -17.31
N VAL A 187 -4.61 0.88 -17.17
CA VAL A 187 -6.08 0.76 -17.33
C VAL A 187 -6.77 2.02 -17.83
N LYS A 188 -6.32 2.64 -18.94
CA LYS A 188 -7.29 3.41 -19.75
C LYS A 188 -8.25 2.40 -20.35
N ILE A 189 -9.56 2.62 -20.29
CA ILE A 189 -10.51 1.73 -20.97
C ILE A 189 -10.32 1.83 -22.49
N ASP A 190 -10.05 3.04 -23.00
CA ASP A 190 -9.56 3.22 -24.37
C ASP A 190 -8.22 2.51 -24.61
N PHE A 191 -7.36 2.37 -23.60
CA PHE A 191 -6.13 1.57 -23.71
C PHE A 191 -6.43 0.07 -23.66
N TRP A 192 -7.42 -0.41 -22.91
CA TRP A 192 -7.85 -1.81 -22.94
C TRP A 192 -8.55 -2.15 -24.26
N ILE A 193 -9.21 -1.16 -24.86
CA ILE A 193 -9.83 -1.25 -26.17
C ILE A 193 -8.79 -1.13 -27.30
N ASP A 194 -7.75 -0.29 -27.15
CA ASP A 194 -6.78 0.05 -28.22
C ASP A 194 -5.46 -0.72 -28.13
N LYS A 195 -5.01 -1.05 -26.93
CA LYS A 195 -3.80 -1.82 -26.66
C LYS A 195 -4.21 -3.15 -26.03
N SER A 196 -3.57 -4.22 -26.47
CA SER A 196 -3.93 -5.60 -26.16
C SER A 196 -3.63 -5.98 -24.70
N SER A 197 -4.33 -5.39 -23.73
CA SER A 197 -4.31 -5.75 -22.30
C SER A 197 -4.51 -7.24 -22.13
N LYS A 198 -3.69 -7.89 -21.29
CA LYS A 198 -3.67 -9.35 -21.15
C LYS A 198 -5.02 -9.88 -20.68
N ILE A 199 -5.43 -11.04 -21.18
CA ILE A 199 -6.59 -11.76 -20.65
C ILE A 199 -6.34 -12.01 -19.15
N GLY A 200 -7.36 -11.75 -18.33
CA GLY A 200 -7.28 -11.81 -16.86
C GLY A 200 -6.86 -10.49 -16.20
N SER A 201 -6.59 -9.42 -16.95
CA SER A 201 -6.44 -8.08 -16.37
C SER A 201 -7.77 -7.65 -15.73
N ILE A 202 -7.69 -7.18 -14.47
CA ILE A 202 -8.85 -6.79 -13.65
C ILE A 202 -8.69 -5.34 -13.22
N PHE A 203 -9.77 -4.58 -13.26
CA PHE A 203 -9.91 -3.27 -12.65
C PHE A 203 -11.21 -3.23 -11.85
N GLN A 204 -11.17 -2.73 -10.62
CA GLN A 204 -12.31 -2.74 -9.71
C GLN A 204 -12.48 -1.37 -9.08
N PHE A 205 -13.72 -0.94 -8.91
CA PHE A 205 -14.05 0.36 -8.35
C PHE A 205 -15.45 0.35 -7.73
N SER A 206 -15.69 1.27 -6.81
CA SER A 206 -17.02 1.53 -6.24
C SER A 206 -17.38 3.00 -6.42
N THR A 207 -18.68 3.30 -6.39
CA THR A 207 -19.20 4.66 -6.52
C THR A 207 -20.44 4.84 -5.66
N GLU A 208 -20.60 6.04 -5.11
CA GLU A 208 -21.83 6.48 -4.44
C GLU A 208 -22.79 7.19 -5.42
N ILE A 209 -22.43 7.30 -6.70
CA ILE A 209 -23.19 8.03 -7.72
C ILE A 209 -24.08 7.06 -8.48
N ASP A 210 -25.40 7.27 -8.41
CA ASP A 210 -26.36 6.51 -9.19
C ASP A 210 -26.23 6.80 -10.69
N GLY A 211 -26.62 5.84 -11.53
CA GLY A 211 -26.59 6.01 -12.99
C GLY A 211 -25.22 5.84 -13.64
N SER A 212 -24.14 5.69 -12.86
CA SER A 212 -22.76 5.48 -13.36
C SER A 212 -22.66 4.32 -14.36
N PHE A 213 -23.46 3.26 -14.15
CA PHE A 213 -23.53 2.13 -15.07
C PHE A 213 -24.16 2.52 -16.42
N ALA A 214 -25.31 3.21 -16.41
CA ALA A 214 -25.99 3.61 -17.63
C ALA A 214 -25.16 4.63 -18.44
N GLU A 215 -24.57 5.62 -17.76
CA GLU A 215 -23.67 6.60 -18.38
C GLU A 215 -22.46 5.92 -19.05
N PHE A 216 -21.88 4.92 -18.39
CA PHE A 216 -20.80 4.12 -18.98
C PHE A 216 -21.25 3.40 -20.26
N LEU A 217 -22.46 2.81 -20.26
CA LEU A 217 -22.97 2.10 -21.43
C LEU A 217 -23.26 3.02 -22.61
N GLU A 218 -23.76 4.22 -22.37
CA GLU A 218 -23.96 5.22 -23.43
C GLU A 218 -22.66 5.54 -24.18
N HIS A 219 -21.52 5.57 -23.48
CA HIS A 219 -20.21 5.80 -24.08
C HIS A 219 -19.70 4.66 -24.97
N PHE A 220 -20.16 3.42 -24.75
CA PHE A 220 -19.70 2.23 -25.49
C PHE A 220 -20.81 1.53 -26.28
N ALA A 221 -21.93 2.22 -26.52
CA ALA A 221 -23.12 1.65 -27.13
C ALA A 221 -22.84 0.98 -28.50
N ASP A 222 -21.87 1.50 -29.26
CA ASP A 222 -21.46 0.97 -30.57
C ASP A 222 -20.65 -0.35 -30.47
N ARG A 223 -20.20 -0.72 -29.27
CA ARG A 223 -19.29 -1.85 -29.02
C ARG A 223 -19.90 -2.94 -28.16
N ILE A 224 -21.12 -2.75 -27.65
CA ILE A 224 -21.80 -3.74 -26.80
C ILE A 224 -22.07 -5.01 -27.61
N VAL A 225 -21.64 -6.16 -27.07
CA VAL A 225 -21.81 -7.49 -27.65
C VAL A 225 -22.97 -8.21 -26.98
N SER A 226 -23.07 -8.13 -25.65
CA SER A 226 -24.20 -8.61 -24.87
C SER A 226 -24.39 -7.75 -23.62
N GLU A 227 -25.62 -7.64 -23.16
CA GLU A 227 -26.01 -6.81 -22.02
C GLU A 227 -27.06 -7.54 -21.18
N SER A 228 -26.94 -7.37 -19.87
CA SER A 228 -27.86 -7.82 -18.84
C SER A 228 -27.80 -6.84 -17.67
N GLU A 229 -28.74 -6.95 -16.73
CA GLU A 229 -28.75 -6.10 -15.54
C GLU A 229 -27.45 -6.19 -14.72
N LYS A 230 -26.82 -7.38 -14.67
CA LYS A 230 -25.59 -7.63 -13.91
C LYS A 230 -24.32 -7.37 -14.71
N ARG A 231 -24.35 -7.55 -16.04
CA ARG A 231 -23.13 -7.60 -16.85
C ARG A 231 -23.31 -7.01 -18.23
N VAL A 232 -22.27 -6.34 -18.72
CA VAL A 232 -22.14 -5.96 -20.12
C VAL A 232 -20.81 -6.43 -20.70
N ARG A 233 -20.89 -7.03 -21.88
CA ARG A 233 -19.74 -7.43 -22.67
C ARG A 233 -19.49 -6.41 -23.78
N ILE A 234 -18.27 -5.88 -23.84
CA ILE A 234 -17.86 -4.83 -24.78
C ILE A 234 -16.73 -5.37 -25.66
N SER A 235 -16.87 -5.19 -26.97
CA SER A 235 -15.85 -5.55 -27.95
C SER A 235 -14.68 -4.56 -27.94
N THR A 236 -13.46 -5.07 -28.07
CA THR A 236 -12.24 -4.24 -28.20
C THR A 236 -11.80 -4.13 -29.66
N LYS A 237 -10.77 -3.32 -29.96
CA LYS A 237 -10.14 -3.35 -31.30
C LYS A 237 -9.37 -4.65 -31.56
N ASN A 238 -9.03 -5.41 -30.51
CA ASN A 238 -8.47 -6.75 -30.65
C ASN A 238 -9.61 -7.78 -30.72
N PRO A 239 -9.82 -8.46 -31.87
CA PRO A 239 -10.96 -9.36 -32.05
C PRO A 239 -10.94 -10.57 -31.13
N ASP A 240 -9.80 -10.94 -30.55
CA ASP A 240 -9.68 -12.08 -29.64
C ASP A 240 -10.01 -11.72 -28.19
N ARG A 241 -10.33 -10.44 -27.90
CA ARG A 241 -10.46 -9.93 -26.53
C ARG A 241 -11.68 -9.03 -26.39
N HIS A 242 -12.47 -9.29 -25.36
CA HIS A 242 -13.57 -8.44 -24.93
C HIS A 242 -13.30 -7.91 -23.51
N ILE A 243 -14.02 -6.86 -23.14
CA ILE A 243 -14.08 -6.37 -21.75
C ILE A 243 -15.43 -6.81 -21.19
N LEU A 244 -15.42 -7.44 -20.02
CA LEU A 244 -16.61 -7.74 -19.25
C LEU A 244 -16.71 -6.72 -18.11
N LEU A 245 -17.72 -5.87 -18.15
CA LEU A 245 -18.14 -5.04 -17.02
C LEU A 245 -19.16 -5.81 -16.20
N GLU A 246 -18.91 -5.96 -14.90
CA GLU A 246 -19.78 -6.65 -13.96
C GLU A 246 -20.16 -5.73 -12.81
N ARG A 247 -21.44 -5.72 -12.49
CA ARG A 247 -21.98 -5.12 -11.25
C ARG A 247 -21.87 -6.14 -10.14
N GLY A 248 -21.45 -5.68 -8.96
CA GLY A 248 -21.39 -6.47 -7.74
C GLY A 248 -22.77 -6.68 -7.13
N LEU A 249 -23.65 -7.39 -7.82
CA LEU A 249 -25.02 -7.66 -7.36
C LEU A 249 -25.11 -9.04 -6.71
N ASP A 250 -25.58 -9.08 -5.47
CA ASP A 250 -25.95 -10.30 -4.74
C ASP A 250 -27.24 -10.12 -3.92
N ASP A 251 -27.46 -11.01 -2.96
CA ASP A 251 -28.61 -10.99 -2.06
C ASP A 251 -28.66 -9.75 -1.14
N VAL A 252 -27.51 -9.13 -0.89
CA VAL A 252 -27.35 -7.93 -0.05
C VAL A 252 -27.23 -6.68 -0.92
N VAL A 253 -26.34 -6.69 -1.91
CA VAL A 253 -26.06 -5.57 -2.80
C VAL A 253 -27.03 -5.58 -3.98
N GLN A 254 -28.10 -4.81 -3.83
CA GLN A 254 -29.10 -4.63 -4.89
C GLN A 254 -28.74 -3.47 -5.83
N VAL A 255 -29.45 -3.37 -6.95
CA VAL A 255 -29.24 -2.38 -8.03
C VAL A 255 -29.21 -0.92 -7.53
N HIS A 256 -30.00 -0.61 -6.50
CA HIS A 256 -30.11 0.73 -5.91
C HIS A 256 -29.38 0.86 -4.57
N TYR A 257 -28.54 -0.12 -4.22
CA TYR A 257 -27.74 -0.08 -3.00
C TYR A 257 -26.52 0.83 -3.19
N PHE A 258 -26.15 1.57 -2.14
CA PHE A 258 -24.95 2.40 -2.12
C PHE A 258 -24.00 1.93 -1.01
N PRO A 259 -22.69 1.85 -1.28
CA PRO A 259 -22.03 2.09 -2.58
C PRO A 259 -22.32 0.99 -3.62
N GLN A 260 -22.29 1.35 -4.91
CA GLN A 260 -22.35 0.41 -6.03
C GLN A 260 -20.94 -0.09 -6.36
N TYR A 261 -20.79 -1.37 -6.64
CA TYR A 261 -19.50 -2.01 -6.93
C TYR A 261 -19.39 -2.50 -8.37
N PHE A 262 -18.22 -2.33 -8.97
CA PHE A 262 -17.96 -2.68 -10.36
C PHE A 262 -16.62 -3.40 -10.54
N ARG A 263 -16.60 -4.36 -11.47
CA ARG A 263 -15.40 -5.07 -11.93
C ARG A 263 -15.34 -5.03 -13.46
N LEU A 264 -14.23 -4.56 -14.01
CA LEU A 264 -13.86 -4.68 -15.42
C LEU A 264 -12.83 -5.80 -15.56
N LEU A 265 -13.10 -6.75 -16.45
CA LEU A 265 -12.24 -7.92 -16.70
C LEU A 265 -11.95 -8.05 -18.20
N VAL A 266 -10.68 -8.17 -18.58
CA VAL A 266 -10.33 -8.56 -19.95
C VAL A 266 -10.52 -10.07 -20.12
N ILE A 267 -11.44 -10.46 -20.99
CA ILE A 267 -11.77 -11.85 -21.29
C ILE A 267 -11.43 -12.21 -22.73
N SER A 268 -11.34 -13.51 -23.02
CA SER A 268 -11.31 -13.96 -24.43
C SER A 268 -12.63 -13.61 -25.12
N ALA A 269 -12.58 -13.23 -26.38
CA ALA A 269 -13.77 -13.08 -27.23
C ALA A 269 -14.56 -14.40 -27.38
N ASN A 270 -13.89 -15.55 -27.20
CA ASN A 270 -14.53 -16.87 -27.28
C ASN A 270 -15.03 -17.42 -25.94
N MET A 271 -14.81 -16.69 -24.84
CA MET A 271 -15.30 -17.10 -23.52
C MET A 271 -16.83 -17.10 -23.50
N ASN A 272 -17.42 -18.20 -23.01
CA ASN A 272 -18.87 -18.33 -22.86
C ASN A 272 -19.34 -17.68 -21.56
N GLU A 273 -20.59 -17.22 -21.55
CA GLU A 273 -21.16 -16.59 -20.35
C GLU A 273 -21.25 -17.53 -19.14
N SER A 274 -21.38 -18.85 -19.39
CA SER A 274 -21.34 -19.88 -18.34
C SER A 274 -19.99 -20.01 -17.65
N GLU A 275 -18.92 -19.45 -18.23
CA GLU A 275 -17.57 -19.46 -17.65
C GLU A 275 -17.32 -18.24 -16.76
N TYR A 276 -18.25 -17.28 -16.71
CA TYR A 276 -18.09 -16.07 -15.91
C TYR A 276 -18.15 -16.38 -14.41
N ASP A 277 -17.29 -15.69 -13.64
CA ASP A 277 -17.26 -15.81 -12.19
C ASP A 277 -18.43 -15.03 -11.57
N ASP A 278 -19.43 -15.75 -11.07
CA ASP A 278 -20.62 -15.18 -10.43
C ASP A 278 -20.43 -14.75 -8.97
N ASN A 279 -19.28 -15.03 -8.35
CA ASN A 279 -19.05 -14.78 -6.94
C ASN A 279 -18.60 -13.32 -6.69
N CYS A 280 -19.55 -12.39 -6.70
CA CYS A 280 -19.21 -10.99 -6.44
C CYS A 280 -18.80 -10.69 -5.01
N LYS A 281 -19.38 -11.38 -4.04
CA LYS A 281 -19.08 -11.23 -2.62
C LYS A 281 -17.59 -11.31 -2.31
N GLN A 282 -16.88 -12.28 -2.89
CA GLN A 282 -15.44 -12.44 -2.64
C GLN A 282 -14.60 -11.26 -3.07
N TRP A 283 -14.94 -10.62 -4.19
CA TRP A 283 -14.13 -9.53 -4.72
C TRP A 283 -14.59 -8.17 -4.18
N ILE A 284 -15.85 -8.03 -3.75
CA ILE A 284 -16.31 -6.89 -2.96
C ILE A 284 -15.61 -6.89 -1.60
N LEU A 285 -15.52 -8.04 -0.91
CA LEU A 285 -14.78 -8.16 0.36
C LEU A 285 -13.28 -7.84 0.25
N LYS A 286 -12.70 -7.92 -0.95
CA LYS A 286 -11.31 -7.48 -1.19
C LYS A 286 -11.20 -5.96 -1.25
N MET A 287 -12.26 -5.28 -1.69
CA MET A 287 -12.34 -3.83 -1.72
C MET A 287 -12.76 -3.28 -0.35
N GLU A 288 -13.78 -3.87 0.25
CA GLU A 288 -14.38 -3.44 1.51
C GLU A 288 -14.63 -4.66 2.41
N PRO A 289 -13.62 -5.06 3.21
CA PRO A 289 -13.68 -6.28 4.04
C PRO A 289 -14.80 -6.28 5.08
N GLU A 290 -15.26 -5.11 5.49
CA GLU A 290 -16.26 -4.93 6.56
C GLU A 290 -17.71 -4.93 6.03
N PHE A 291 -17.89 -4.93 4.70
CA PHE A 291 -19.20 -4.69 4.08
C PHE A 291 -20.28 -5.73 4.43
N TYR A 292 -19.90 -6.99 4.63
CA TYR A 292 -20.83 -8.08 4.95
C TYR A 292 -20.76 -8.53 6.41
N VAL A 293 -20.16 -7.74 7.29
CA VAL A 293 -20.16 -8.03 8.72
C VAL A 293 -21.54 -7.64 9.25
N ASP A 294 -22.33 -8.63 9.68
CA ASP A 294 -23.65 -8.40 10.28
C ASP A 294 -23.51 -7.40 11.43
N ASP A 295 -24.18 -6.26 11.32
CA ASP A 295 -24.34 -5.31 12.41
C ASP A 295 -25.25 -5.98 13.46
N PRO A 296 -24.77 -6.28 14.69
CA PRO A 296 -25.57 -6.95 15.71
C PRO A 296 -26.80 -6.12 16.15
N ASP A 297 -26.85 -4.85 15.78
CA ASP A 297 -27.89 -3.91 16.21
C ASP A 297 -29.05 -3.76 15.21
N ASN A 298 -29.11 -4.55 14.12
CA ASN A 298 -30.23 -4.56 13.16
C ASN A 298 -31.21 -5.75 13.35
N HIS A 299 -31.79 -5.86 14.56
CA HIS A 299 -33.00 -6.65 14.85
C HIS A 299 -34.09 -5.82 15.51
#